data_AF-K0K004-F1
#
_entry.id   AF-K0K004-F1
#
_cell.length_a   1.000
_cell.length_b   1.000
_cell.length_c   1.000
_cell.angle_alpha   90.00
_cell.angle_beta   90.00
_cell.angle_gamma   90.00
#
_symmetry.space_group_name_H-M   'P 1'
#
loop_
_entity.id
_entity.type
_entity.pdbx_description
1 polymer ?
#
loop_
_entity_poly.entity_id
_entity_poly.type
_entity_poly.pdbx_seq_one_letter_code
_entity_poly.pdbx_strand_id
1 'polypeptide(L)'
;MPESYLVECREPVGYLDFARYGPPVHAVVAETTRLLERSSQAGPSTVDDLMRQDLRARSAVARLVGAGAAQVPAQVPADRVALVPNTSTGLFQAASGLVGEVLVARAEFPANTYPWVRSGRARVRWLPAGPVTPEVVRAALTPEVTAVSVSAVDFRTGYRADLAALRDVLGDRLLVVDGIQGFGVVDEPWSVADVVVVGGQKWLRAGWSTGFVALSDRALERLEPTLSGWTGAVNVGLFNNSLRPRAAGAAAWSVTHLSPVAAGALATALELVELAGVQALGTRIVELADELADVVRAAGGTVVSEQARRAGIVAFTLPHVPASAVGAALARAGVTATTRPEHVRLAPHASTTPDTVALLADTLRHLHPTPSAAARSTAARSTAARSTAARSAATPTDPSRSPGVGPVAAGRTGVGPVGDGPVGGGPVGGGGVEGGGEVAERVEAEPWRGTEAGVGARAFPPDVGTYRRMLVERAVADTGVPVSLMRKSHKAQVVRYLDDAGLFQVRDSVDHLAGVLGVTRFTIYNYLNEIRPRPVPEEPVPEGPPSGAEEASGEQE
;
A
#
# COMPACT_ATOMS: atom_id res chain seq x y z
N MET A 1 -13.02 -12.02 -19.50
CA MET A 1 -11.63 -11.86 -19.03
C MET A 1 -10.80 -13.02 -19.52
N PRO A 2 -9.57 -12.81 -20.06
CA PRO A 2 -8.70 -13.92 -20.44
C PRO A 2 -8.33 -14.79 -19.24
N GLU A 3 -8.50 -16.10 -19.38
CA GLU A 3 -8.17 -17.10 -18.35
C GLU A 3 -6.68 -17.04 -17.97
N SER A 4 -5.83 -16.72 -18.95
CA SER A 4 -4.38 -16.52 -18.78
C SER A 4 -4.01 -15.40 -17.78
N TYR A 5 -4.88 -14.40 -17.57
CA TYR A 5 -4.66 -13.40 -16.53
C TYR A 5 -5.12 -13.90 -15.16
N LEU A 6 -6.27 -14.58 -15.12
CA LEU A 6 -6.88 -15.04 -13.86
C LEU A 6 -6.07 -16.13 -13.18
N VAL A 7 -5.42 -17.02 -13.94
CA VAL A 7 -4.58 -18.10 -13.38
C VAL A 7 -3.35 -17.58 -12.61
N GLU A 8 -2.92 -16.35 -12.88
CA GLU A 8 -1.83 -15.68 -12.16
C GLU A 8 -2.26 -15.10 -10.81
N CYS A 9 -3.58 -15.04 -10.53
CA CYS A 9 -4.15 -14.44 -9.34
C CYS A 9 -4.35 -15.51 -8.25
N ARG A 10 -3.90 -15.22 -7.01
CA ARG A 10 -3.92 -16.17 -5.88
C ARG A 10 -4.37 -15.55 -4.56
N GLU A 11 -4.98 -14.37 -4.61
CA GLU A 11 -5.49 -13.72 -3.41
C GLU A 11 -6.54 -14.59 -2.70
N PRO A 12 -6.56 -14.56 -1.36
CA PRO A 12 -7.54 -15.32 -0.60
C PRO A 12 -8.96 -14.82 -0.85
N VAL A 13 -9.92 -15.74 -0.73
CA VAL A 13 -11.35 -15.39 -0.68
C VAL A 13 -11.57 -14.34 0.41
N GLY A 14 -12.33 -13.29 0.07
CA GLY A 14 -12.57 -12.17 0.99
C GLY A 14 -11.72 -10.92 0.72
N TYR A 15 -10.76 -10.93 -0.21
CA TYR A 15 -9.91 -9.76 -0.45
C TYR A 15 -10.59 -8.69 -1.32
N LEU A 16 -10.93 -7.54 -0.72
CA LEU A 16 -11.62 -6.40 -1.36
C LEU A 16 -10.93 -5.06 -1.04
N ASP A 17 -9.60 -5.01 -0.97
CA ASP A 17 -8.83 -3.80 -0.61
C ASP A 17 -7.78 -3.39 -1.68
N PHE A 18 -8.06 -3.67 -2.96
CA PHE A 18 -7.14 -3.40 -4.07
C PHE A 18 -6.80 -1.89 -4.26
N ALA A 19 -7.71 -1.00 -3.86
CA ALA A 19 -7.46 0.45 -3.85
C ALA A 19 -6.46 0.91 -2.77
N ARG A 20 -6.07 0.01 -1.85
CA ARG A 20 -5.01 0.22 -0.86
C ARG A 20 -3.72 -0.49 -1.27
N TYR A 21 -3.83 -1.77 -1.63
CA TYR A 21 -2.72 -2.61 -2.06
C TYR A 21 -3.25 -3.70 -2.99
N GLY A 22 -2.61 -3.92 -4.13
CA GLY A 22 -2.89 -5.05 -5.00
C GLY A 22 -1.79 -6.09 -4.84
N PRO A 23 -2.06 -7.24 -4.19
CA PRO A 23 -1.08 -8.30 -4.02
C PRO A 23 -0.46 -8.70 -5.37
N PRO A 24 0.87 -8.77 -5.49
CA PRO A 24 1.53 -9.16 -6.72
C PRO A 24 0.99 -10.48 -7.27
N VAL A 25 0.76 -10.51 -8.58
CA VAL A 25 0.39 -11.74 -9.28
C VAL A 25 1.57 -12.71 -9.31
N HIS A 26 1.30 -13.99 -9.50
CA HIS A 26 2.30 -15.05 -9.44
C HIS A 26 3.48 -14.80 -10.40
N ALA A 27 3.23 -14.43 -11.66
CA ALA A 27 4.30 -14.05 -12.60
C ALA A 27 5.22 -12.92 -12.10
N VAL A 28 4.68 -11.91 -11.39
CA VAL A 28 5.49 -10.81 -10.83
C VAL A 28 6.37 -11.32 -9.70
N VAL A 29 5.85 -12.22 -8.85
CA VAL A 29 6.64 -12.87 -7.79
C VAL A 29 7.73 -13.75 -8.42
N ALA A 30 7.40 -14.55 -9.42
CA ALA A 30 8.34 -15.42 -10.12
C ALA A 30 9.47 -14.61 -10.79
N GLU A 31 9.14 -13.52 -11.48
CA GLU A 31 10.14 -12.65 -12.09
C GLU A 31 11.04 -11.98 -11.06
N THR A 32 10.46 -11.50 -9.97
CA THR A 32 11.22 -10.91 -8.85
C THR A 32 12.24 -11.90 -8.30
N THR A 33 11.81 -13.14 -8.04
CA THR A 33 12.69 -14.23 -7.58
C THR A 33 13.78 -14.53 -8.60
N ARG A 34 13.41 -14.69 -9.88
CA ARG A 34 14.36 -14.98 -10.97
C ARG A 34 15.45 -13.91 -11.09
N LEU A 35 15.08 -12.64 -11.00
CA LEU A 35 16.04 -11.53 -11.10
C LEU A 35 16.95 -11.44 -9.86
N LEU A 36 16.42 -11.74 -8.66
CA LEU A 36 17.23 -11.83 -7.45
C LEU A 36 18.22 -13.00 -7.52
N GLU A 37 17.78 -14.18 -7.93
CA GLU A 37 18.66 -15.35 -8.15
C GLU A 37 19.73 -15.05 -9.22
N ARG A 38 19.36 -14.34 -10.29
CA ARG A 38 20.33 -13.93 -11.31
C ARG A 38 21.37 -12.97 -10.73
N SER A 39 20.96 -12.07 -9.83
CA SER A 39 21.88 -11.14 -9.16
C SER A 39 22.89 -11.85 -8.25
N SER A 40 22.57 -13.04 -7.71
CA SER A 40 23.49 -13.80 -6.86
C SER A 40 24.53 -14.62 -7.65
N GLN A 41 24.32 -14.86 -8.94
CA GLN A 41 25.26 -15.63 -9.78
C GLN A 41 26.47 -14.83 -10.27
N ALA A 42 26.43 -13.49 -10.19
CA ALA A 42 27.51 -12.52 -10.47
C ALA A 42 28.50 -12.92 -11.60
N GLY A 43 28.11 -12.67 -12.85
CA GLY A 43 28.96 -12.82 -14.04
C GLY A 43 29.18 -11.50 -14.79
N PRO A 44 30.04 -11.49 -15.83
CA PRO A 44 30.43 -10.26 -16.55
C PRO A 44 29.27 -9.48 -17.17
N SER A 45 28.18 -10.15 -17.59
CA SER A 45 26.99 -9.52 -18.17
C SER A 45 25.87 -9.26 -17.16
N THR A 46 26.01 -9.69 -15.90
CA THR A 46 24.88 -9.72 -14.95
C THR A 46 24.27 -8.35 -14.74
N VAL A 47 25.09 -7.31 -14.55
CA VAL A 47 24.59 -5.95 -14.34
C VAL A 47 23.85 -5.44 -15.57
N ASP A 48 24.42 -5.60 -16.77
CA ASP A 48 23.77 -5.18 -18.02
C ASP A 48 22.45 -5.92 -18.25
N ASP A 49 22.43 -7.23 -18.00
CA ASP A 49 21.23 -8.07 -18.11
C ASP A 49 20.10 -7.61 -17.17
N LEU A 50 20.46 -7.24 -15.95
CA LEU A 50 19.52 -6.70 -14.96
C LEU A 50 19.07 -5.29 -15.34
N MET A 51 19.98 -4.42 -15.77
CA MET A 51 19.66 -3.03 -16.15
C MET A 51 18.73 -2.95 -17.36
N ARG A 52 18.71 -3.96 -18.25
CA ARG A 52 17.73 -4.03 -19.36
C ARG A 52 16.27 -4.08 -18.89
N GLN A 53 16.00 -4.44 -17.63
CA GLN A 53 14.63 -4.40 -17.09
C GLN A 53 14.06 -2.97 -17.02
N ASP A 54 14.91 -1.94 -16.88
CA ASP A 54 14.47 -0.53 -16.94
C ASP A 54 13.82 -0.21 -18.29
N LEU A 55 14.52 -0.53 -19.38
CA LEU A 55 14.03 -0.29 -20.73
C LEU A 55 12.76 -1.10 -21.03
N ARG A 56 12.69 -2.35 -20.57
CA ARG A 56 11.50 -3.20 -20.72
C ARG A 56 10.28 -2.56 -20.05
N ALA A 57 10.43 -2.12 -18.80
CA ALA A 57 9.35 -1.46 -18.06
C ALA A 57 8.91 -0.16 -18.75
N ARG A 58 9.86 0.71 -19.11
CA ARG A 58 9.57 1.98 -19.79
C ARG A 58 8.87 1.78 -21.13
N SER A 59 9.24 0.75 -21.88
CA SER A 59 8.59 0.42 -23.15
C SER A 59 7.14 -0.04 -22.94
N ALA A 60 6.86 -0.86 -21.92
CA ALA A 60 5.50 -1.28 -21.59
C ALA A 60 4.64 -0.12 -21.09
N VAL A 61 5.19 0.78 -20.27
CA VAL A 61 4.50 2.02 -19.87
C VAL A 61 4.13 2.84 -21.10
N ALA A 62 5.08 3.08 -22.00
CA ALA A 62 4.87 3.93 -23.16
C ALA A 62 3.74 3.40 -24.06
N ARG A 63 3.71 2.09 -24.31
CA ARG A 63 2.62 1.43 -25.05
C ARG A 63 1.26 1.60 -24.35
N LEU A 64 1.17 1.36 -23.04
CA LEU A 64 -0.09 1.49 -22.29
C LEU A 64 -0.58 2.94 -22.20
N VAL A 65 0.31 3.92 -22.03
CA VAL A 65 -0.07 5.35 -22.07
C VAL A 65 -0.60 5.72 -23.46
N GLY A 66 0.05 5.21 -24.52
CA GLY A 66 -0.36 5.44 -25.90
C GLY A 66 -1.66 4.74 -26.32
N ALA A 67 -1.95 3.59 -25.72
CA ALA A 67 -3.10 2.75 -26.04
C ALA A 67 -4.39 3.09 -25.29
N GLY A 68 -4.39 4.08 -24.38
CA GLY A 68 -5.62 4.54 -23.71
C GLY A 68 -6.70 5.00 -24.70
N ALA A 69 -7.93 5.18 -24.21
CA ALA A 69 -9.19 5.49 -24.93
C ALA A 69 -9.22 6.68 -25.94
N ALA A 70 -8.08 7.15 -26.44
CA ALA A 70 -8.01 8.13 -27.51
C ALA A 70 -8.57 7.55 -28.82
N GLN A 71 -9.23 8.40 -29.61
CA GLN A 71 -9.77 8.03 -30.93
C GLN A 71 -8.68 7.49 -31.88
N VAL A 72 -7.44 7.93 -31.69
CA VAL A 72 -6.25 7.44 -32.39
C VAL A 72 -5.20 7.11 -31.32
N PRO A 73 -4.68 5.87 -31.27
CA PRO A 73 -3.61 5.52 -30.36
C PRO A 73 -2.41 6.44 -30.55
N ALA A 74 -1.91 7.03 -29.46
CA ALA A 74 -0.75 7.90 -29.50
C ALA A 74 0.52 7.06 -29.50
N GLN A 75 1.47 7.39 -30.37
CA GLN A 75 2.81 6.81 -30.29
C GLN A 75 3.61 7.55 -29.22
N VAL A 76 3.74 6.93 -28.04
CA VAL A 76 4.58 7.45 -26.95
C VAL A 76 5.93 6.73 -27.01
N PRO A 77 7.05 7.43 -27.22
CA PRO A 77 8.37 6.81 -27.15
C PRO A 77 8.79 6.49 -25.71
N ALA A 78 9.61 5.45 -25.52
CA ALA A 78 10.10 5.07 -24.19
C ALA A 78 11.03 6.12 -23.53
N ASP A 79 11.60 7.05 -24.31
CA ASP A 79 12.39 8.17 -23.80
C ASP A 79 11.54 9.26 -23.11
N ARG A 80 10.21 9.16 -23.20
CA ARG A 80 9.22 9.97 -22.48
C ARG A 80 8.83 9.41 -21.13
N VAL A 81 9.37 8.25 -20.78
CA VAL A 81 9.09 7.58 -19.51
C VAL A 81 10.36 7.52 -18.68
N ALA A 82 10.25 7.83 -17.39
CA ALA A 82 11.25 7.53 -16.38
C ALA A 82 10.63 6.72 -15.24
N LEU A 83 11.39 5.79 -14.68
CA LEU A 83 10.93 5.01 -13.52
C LEU A 83 11.11 5.82 -12.24
N VAL A 84 10.14 5.70 -11.32
CA VAL A 84 10.16 6.30 -9.98
C VAL A 84 9.70 5.25 -8.97
N PRO A 85 10.14 5.31 -7.69
CA PRO A 85 9.76 4.28 -6.72
C PRO A 85 8.28 4.33 -6.32
N ASN A 86 7.59 5.47 -6.51
CA ASN A 86 6.19 5.64 -6.16
C ASN A 86 5.64 6.96 -6.73
N THR A 87 4.30 7.11 -6.71
CA THR A 87 3.60 8.32 -7.15
C THR A 87 4.08 9.59 -6.46
N SER A 88 4.31 9.55 -5.14
CA SER A 88 4.72 10.73 -4.38
C SER A 88 6.03 11.31 -4.93
N THR A 89 7.01 10.47 -5.26
CA THR A 89 8.29 10.92 -5.83
C THR A 89 8.07 11.65 -7.15
N GLY A 90 7.31 11.09 -8.10
CA GLY A 90 7.06 11.74 -9.38
C GLY A 90 6.29 13.06 -9.25
N LEU A 91 5.31 13.14 -8.35
CA LEU A 91 4.58 14.39 -8.09
C LEU A 91 5.45 15.44 -7.41
N PHE A 92 6.36 15.06 -6.51
CA PHE A 92 7.37 15.97 -5.96
C PHE A 92 8.32 16.51 -7.02
N GLN A 93 8.75 15.66 -7.97
CA GLN A 93 9.56 16.11 -9.10
C GLN A 93 8.80 17.12 -9.97
N ALA A 94 7.55 16.82 -10.34
CA ALA A 94 6.71 17.73 -11.12
C ALA A 94 6.46 19.07 -10.39
N ALA A 95 6.11 19.03 -9.11
CA ALA A 95 5.90 20.22 -8.30
C ALA A 95 7.16 21.05 -8.07
N SER A 96 8.35 20.43 -8.11
CA SER A 96 9.63 21.13 -7.99
C SER A 96 10.07 21.76 -9.32
N GLY A 97 9.57 21.26 -10.45
CA GLY A 97 9.85 21.80 -11.78
C GLY A 97 8.85 22.85 -12.28
N LEU A 98 7.69 22.97 -11.65
CA LEU A 98 6.63 23.89 -12.06
C LEU A 98 6.80 25.29 -11.45
N VAL A 99 6.58 26.31 -12.28
CA VAL A 99 6.41 27.72 -11.88
C VAL A 99 5.03 28.25 -12.27
N GLY A 100 4.56 29.30 -11.60
CA GLY A 100 3.25 29.92 -11.85
C GLY A 100 2.20 29.54 -10.81
N GLU A 101 0.96 29.30 -11.24
CA GLU A 101 -0.14 28.86 -10.37
C GLU A 101 -0.69 27.48 -10.79
N VAL A 102 -0.93 26.61 -9.81
CA VAL A 102 -1.49 25.27 -9.99
C VAL A 102 -2.85 25.15 -9.33
N LEU A 103 -3.84 24.60 -10.04
CA LEU A 103 -5.12 24.21 -9.43
C LEU A 103 -4.98 22.82 -8.81
N VAL A 104 -5.40 22.70 -7.55
CA VAL A 104 -5.45 21.43 -6.80
C VAL A 104 -6.73 21.40 -5.98
N ALA A 105 -7.47 20.29 -5.97
CA ALA A 105 -8.67 20.19 -5.14
C ALA A 105 -8.33 20.01 -3.65
N ARG A 106 -9.15 20.61 -2.78
CA ARG A 106 -9.00 20.46 -1.31
C ARG A 106 -9.12 19.03 -0.81
N ALA A 107 -9.66 18.16 -1.64
CA ALA A 107 -9.98 16.78 -1.31
C ALA A 107 -9.09 15.76 -2.04
N GLU A 108 -8.01 16.24 -2.67
CA GLU A 108 -6.97 15.39 -3.26
C GLU A 108 -6.30 14.50 -2.23
N PHE A 109 -5.72 13.39 -2.70
CA PHE A 109 -4.91 12.55 -1.83
C PHE A 109 -3.66 13.33 -1.36
N PRO A 110 -3.15 13.13 -0.13
CA PRO A 110 -1.99 13.88 0.38
C PRO A 110 -0.75 13.82 -0.52
N ALA A 111 -0.50 12.70 -1.20
CA ALA A 111 0.61 12.60 -2.16
C ALA A 111 0.47 13.55 -3.35
N ASN A 112 -0.74 14.01 -3.66
CA ASN A 112 -1.04 15.00 -4.70
C ASN A 112 -1.39 16.39 -4.15
N THR A 113 -1.25 16.58 -2.84
CA THR A 113 -1.46 17.88 -2.17
C THR A 113 -0.14 18.45 -1.65
N TYR A 114 0.61 17.61 -0.93
CA TYR A 114 1.84 18.02 -0.26
C TYR A 114 2.95 18.46 -1.20
N PRO A 115 3.17 17.85 -2.39
CA PRO A 115 4.18 18.33 -3.33
C PRO A 115 4.05 19.80 -3.67
N TRP A 116 2.84 20.25 -4.01
CA TRP A 116 2.57 21.62 -4.44
C TRP A 116 2.76 22.63 -3.31
N VAL A 117 2.31 22.27 -2.09
CA VAL A 117 2.46 23.13 -0.91
C VAL A 117 3.90 23.20 -0.43
N ARG A 118 4.61 22.06 -0.42
CA ARG A 118 5.96 21.95 0.15
C ARG A 118 7.07 22.35 -0.83
N SER A 119 6.87 22.22 -2.14
CA SER A 119 7.85 22.71 -3.11
C SER A 119 7.91 24.24 -3.08
N GLY A 120 6.78 24.90 -2.85
CA GLY A 120 6.67 26.36 -2.77
C GLY A 120 7.00 27.10 -4.07
N ARG A 121 7.22 26.40 -5.18
CA ARG A 121 7.63 26.99 -6.46
C ARG A 121 6.47 27.48 -7.32
N ALA A 122 5.32 26.81 -7.19
CA ALA A 122 4.06 27.24 -7.79
C ALA A 122 3.09 27.67 -6.67
N ARG A 123 2.33 28.74 -6.91
CA ARG A 123 1.24 29.15 -6.03
C ARG A 123 0.10 28.16 -6.16
N VAL A 124 -0.42 27.64 -5.04
CA VAL A 124 -1.57 26.73 -5.07
C VAL A 124 -2.87 27.52 -5.03
N ARG A 125 -3.72 27.32 -6.04
CA ARG A 125 -5.12 27.75 -6.00
C ARG A 125 -6.01 26.54 -5.75
N TRP A 126 -6.76 26.62 -4.66
CA TRP A 126 -7.59 25.52 -4.19
C TRP A 126 -8.94 25.47 -4.92
N LEU A 127 -9.23 24.34 -5.57
CA LEU A 127 -10.58 23.99 -5.99
C LEU A 127 -11.39 23.52 -4.77
N PRO A 128 -12.73 23.67 -4.77
CA PRO A 128 -13.57 23.16 -3.70
C PRO A 128 -13.39 21.65 -3.49
N ALA A 129 -13.78 21.16 -2.32
CA ALA A 129 -13.84 19.73 -2.08
C ALA A 129 -14.96 19.12 -2.92
N GLY A 130 -14.65 18.07 -3.67
CA GLY A 130 -15.61 17.37 -4.53
C GLY A 130 -14.95 16.85 -5.80
N PRO A 131 -15.77 16.32 -6.74
CA PRO A 131 -15.30 15.92 -8.06
C PRO A 131 -14.64 17.08 -8.82
N VAL A 132 -13.48 16.82 -9.42
CA VAL A 132 -12.80 17.78 -10.30
C VAL A 132 -13.40 17.65 -11.69
N THR A 133 -14.45 18.43 -11.97
CA THR A 133 -15.12 18.44 -13.27
C THR A 133 -14.55 19.53 -14.19
N PRO A 134 -14.74 19.41 -15.52
CA PRO A 134 -14.38 20.45 -16.47
C PRO A 134 -14.95 21.84 -16.12
N GLU A 135 -16.18 21.90 -15.61
CA GLU A 135 -16.87 23.14 -15.23
C GLU A 135 -16.21 23.79 -14.00
N VAL A 136 -15.90 22.99 -12.98
CA VAL A 136 -15.20 23.45 -11.77
C VAL A 136 -13.82 24.01 -12.13
N VAL A 137 -13.10 23.32 -13.01
CA VAL A 137 -11.79 23.78 -13.47
C VAL A 137 -11.94 25.07 -14.29
N ARG A 138 -12.86 25.10 -15.26
CA ARG A 138 -13.10 26.27 -16.12
C ARG A 138 -13.43 27.53 -15.31
N ALA A 139 -14.25 27.40 -14.27
CA ALA A 139 -14.62 28.51 -13.40
C ALA A 139 -13.44 29.04 -12.56
N ALA A 140 -12.42 28.23 -12.32
CA ALA A 140 -11.25 28.58 -11.52
C ALA A 140 -10.03 29.02 -12.35
N LEU A 141 -10.08 28.90 -13.68
CA LEU A 141 -8.98 29.32 -14.55
C LEU A 141 -8.80 30.83 -14.54
N THR A 142 -7.53 31.25 -14.44
CA THR A 142 -7.10 32.63 -14.65
C THR A 142 -5.88 32.64 -15.60
N PRO A 143 -5.44 33.81 -16.09
CA PRO A 143 -4.22 33.91 -16.89
C PRO A 143 -2.96 33.38 -16.18
N GLU A 144 -2.92 33.42 -14.85
CA GLU A 144 -1.78 32.99 -14.03
C GLU A 144 -1.72 31.46 -13.85
N VAL A 145 -2.83 30.75 -14.06
CA VAL A 145 -2.88 29.30 -13.93
C VAL A 145 -2.07 28.67 -15.06
N THR A 146 -0.99 27.97 -14.70
CA THR A 146 -0.09 27.27 -15.63
C THR A 146 -0.33 25.77 -15.65
N ALA A 147 -0.92 25.20 -14.59
CA ALA A 147 -1.19 23.77 -14.49
C ALA A 147 -2.45 23.44 -13.68
N VAL A 148 -2.96 22.23 -13.89
CA VAL A 148 -3.93 21.58 -13.00
C VAL A 148 -3.40 20.22 -12.62
N SER A 149 -3.48 19.91 -11.33
CA SER A 149 -3.14 18.60 -10.82
C SER A 149 -4.37 17.89 -10.27
N VAL A 150 -4.59 16.66 -10.72
CA VAL A 150 -5.82 15.91 -10.45
C VAL A 150 -5.53 14.42 -10.31
N SER A 151 -6.20 13.75 -9.37
CA SER A 151 -6.27 12.29 -9.38
C SER A 151 -7.20 11.80 -10.49
N ALA A 152 -6.73 10.90 -11.37
CA ALA A 152 -7.57 10.31 -12.42
C ALA A 152 -8.80 9.61 -11.82
N VAL A 153 -8.63 9.01 -10.64
CA VAL A 153 -9.71 8.40 -9.85
C VAL A 153 -9.58 8.84 -8.40
N ASP A 154 -10.64 9.43 -7.84
CA ASP A 154 -10.70 9.82 -6.42
C ASP A 154 -10.59 8.58 -5.53
N PHE A 155 -9.62 8.58 -4.62
CA PHE A 155 -9.33 7.44 -3.76
C PHE A 155 -10.46 7.09 -2.77
N ARG A 156 -11.39 8.00 -2.50
CA ARG A 156 -12.49 7.85 -1.54
C ARG A 156 -13.75 7.43 -2.25
N THR A 157 -14.11 8.15 -3.32
CA THR A 157 -15.40 8.01 -3.98
C THR A 157 -15.35 7.16 -5.24
N GLY A 158 -14.17 6.88 -5.78
CA GLY A 158 -14.04 6.22 -7.08
C GLY A 158 -14.45 7.07 -8.26
N TYR A 159 -14.71 8.37 -8.07
CA TYR A 159 -15.02 9.29 -9.16
C TYR A 159 -13.87 9.33 -10.17
N ARG A 160 -14.17 9.07 -11.44
CA ARG A 160 -13.21 9.10 -12.55
C ARG A 160 -13.26 10.45 -13.25
N ALA A 161 -12.16 11.18 -13.21
CA ALA A 161 -12.03 12.46 -13.91
C ALA A 161 -12.08 12.26 -15.43
N ASP A 162 -12.72 13.19 -16.14
CA ASP A 162 -12.76 13.20 -17.60
C ASP A 162 -11.48 13.84 -18.16
N LEU A 163 -10.47 13.04 -18.49
CA LEU A 163 -9.17 13.57 -18.88
C LEU A 163 -9.25 14.34 -20.22
N ALA A 164 -10.09 13.88 -21.14
CA ALA A 164 -10.31 14.55 -22.43
C ALA A 164 -10.99 15.90 -22.24
N ALA A 165 -12.10 15.95 -21.50
CA ALA A 165 -12.81 17.20 -21.27
C ALA A 165 -12.00 18.19 -20.41
N LEU A 166 -11.17 17.68 -19.48
CA LEU A 166 -10.21 18.51 -18.75
C LEU A 166 -9.15 19.08 -19.69
N ARG A 167 -8.58 18.28 -20.61
CA ARG A 167 -7.64 18.76 -21.62
C ARG A 167 -8.24 19.89 -22.46
N ASP A 168 -9.49 19.75 -22.88
CA ASP A 168 -10.19 20.76 -23.69
C ASP A 168 -10.36 22.09 -22.94
N VAL A 169 -10.69 22.03 -21.65
CA VAL A 169 -10.79 23.22 -20.80
C VAL A 169 -9.43 23.91 -20.61
N LEU A 170 -8.37 23.13 -20.49
CA LEU A 170 -7.04 23.63 -20.12
C LEU A 170 -6.29 24.30 -21.27
N GLY A 171 -6.55 23.91 -22.51
CA GLY A 171 -5.87 24.43 -23.70
C GLY A 171 -4.38 24.10 -23.67
N ASP A 172 -3.52 25.10 -23.51
CA ASP A 172 -2.06 24.93 -23.44
C ASP A 172 -1.50 24.74 -22.03
N ARG A 173 -2.32 24.76 -20.97
CA ARG A 173 -1.84 24.58 -19.59
C ARG A 173 -1.44 23.13 -19.33
N LEU A 174 -0.57 22.89 -18.35
CA LEU A 174 -0.15 21.53 -18.03
C LEU A 174 -1.26 20.76 -17.30
N LEU A 175 -1.54 19.54 -17.73
CA LEU A 175 -2.39 18.58 -17.02
C LEU A 175 -1.52 17.53 -16.33
N VAL A 176 -1.46 17.56 -14.99
CA VAL A 176 -0.70 16.63 -14.15
C VAL A 176 -1.65 15.63 -13.51
N VAL A 177 -1.49 14.35 -13.83
CA VAL A 177 -2.41 13.29 -13.44
C VAL A 177 -1.75 12.29 -12.50
N ASP A 178 -2.32 12.14 -11.31
CA ASP A 178 -2.07 10.98 -10.44
C ASP A 178 -2.94 9.81 -10.93
N GLY A 179 -2.31 8.84 -11.58
CA GLY A 179 -2.97 7.66 -12.14
C GLY A 179 -3.05 6.46 -11.19
N ILE A 180 -2.62 6.58 -9.92
CA ILE A 180 -2.43 5.42 -9.04
C ILE A 180 -3.71 4.62 -8.77
N GLN A 181 -4.89 5.21 -8.95
CA GLN A 181 -6.19 4.56 -8.72
C GLN A 181 -6.89 4.10 -10.01
N GLY A 182 -6.29 4.28 -11.19
CA GLY A 182 -6.95 3.96 -12.46
C GLY A 182 -6.05 3.42 -13.57
N PHE A 183 -4.76 3.75 -13.59
CA PHE A 183 -3.88 3.32 -14.68
C PHE A 183 -3.81 1.79 -14.77
N GLY A 184 -4.02 1.28 -15.99
CA GLY A 184 -4.05 -0.16 -16.30
C GLY A 184 -5.39 -0.86 -16.04
N VAL A 185 -6.36 -0.20 -15.40
CA VAL A 185 -7.69 -0.78 -15.11
C VAL A 185 -8.85 0.15 -15.45
N VAL A 186 -8.56 1.38 -15.87
CA VAL A 186 -9.54 2.36 -16.31
C VAL A 186 -9.10 2.81 -17.70
N ASP A 187 -10.02 2.69 -18.66
CA ASP A 187 -9.76 3.19 -20.00
C ASP A 187 -10.11 4.68 -20.09
N GLU A 188 -9.07 5.50 -19.99
CA GLU A 188 -9.08 6.95 -20.19
C GLU A 188 -7.93 7.28 -21.15
N PRO A 189 -8.01 8.40 -21.90
CA PRO A 189 -6.98 8.76 -22.87
C PRO A 189 -5.75 9.36 -22.16
N TRP A 190 -4.94 8.52 -21.52
CA TRP A 190 -3.79 8.94 -20.69
C TRP A 190 -2.80 9.88 -21.40
N SER A 191 -2.67 9.78 -22.72
CA SER A 191 -1.79 10.60 -23.55
C SER A 191 -2.19 12.08 -23.64
N VAL A 192 -3.42 12.46 -23.23
CA VAL A 192 -3.82 13.88 -23.17
C VAL A 192 -3.23 14.61 -21.97
N ALA A 193 -2.77 13.87 -20.96
CA ALA A 193 -2.08 14.42 -19.82
C ALA A 193 -0.63 14.77 -20.18
N ASP A 194 -0.14 15.87 -19.62
CA ASP A 194 1.24 16.29 -19.83
C ASP A 194 2.20 15.55 -18.89
N VAL A 195 1.73 15.19 -17.70
CA VAL A 195 2.45 14.37 -16.73
C VAL A 195 1.51 13.29 -16.22
N VAL A 196 1.88 12.03 -16.36
CA VAL A 196 1.18 10.89 -15.73
C VAL A 196 2.11 10.25 -14.73
N VAL A 197 1.71 10.17 -13.46
CA VAL A 197 2.49 9.53 -12.40
C VAL A 197 1.71 8.38 -11.78
N VAL A 198 2.34 7.20 -11.69
CA VAL A 198 1.68 5.97 -11.21
C VAL A 198 2.64 5.15 -10.36
N GLY A 199 2.14 4.66 -9.23
CA GLY A 199 2.77 3.61 -8.43
C GLY A 199 2.17 2.25 -8.76
N GLY A 200 3.01 1.22 -8.86
CA GLY A 200 2.60 -0.12 -9.29
C GLY A 200 1.98 -1.00 -8.20
N GLN A 201 1.99 -0.58 -6.93
CA GLN A 201 1.60 -1.40 -5.79
C GLN A 201 0.08 -1.59 -5.61
N LYS A 202 -0.76 -0.95 -6.42
CA LYS A 202 -2.23 -1.05 -6.35
C LYS A 202 -2.76 -1.88 -7.51
N TRP A 203 -3.48 -1.25 -8.43
CA TRP A 203 -4.22 -1.90 -9.51
C TRP A 203 -3.34 -2.68 -10.49
N LEU A 204 -2.09 -2.22 -10.69
CA LEU A 204 -1.10 -2.91 -11.51
C LEU A 204 -0.55 -4.18 -10.84
N ARG A 205 -0.63 -4.30 -9.52
CA ARG A 205 -0.15 -5.48 -8.77
C ARG A 205 1.34 -5.78 -9.03
N ALA A 206 2.16 -4.74 -9.12
CA ALA A 206 3.61 -4.84 -9.37
C ALA A 206 4.46 -4.88 -8.07
N GLY A 207 3.83 -4.68 -6.91
CA GLY A 207 4.53 -4.60 -5.63
C GLY A 207 5.06 -3.19 -5.30
N TRP A 208 5.66 -3.04 -4.12
CA TRP A 208 6.19 -1.76 -3.64
C TRP A 208 7.45 -1.33 -4.39
N SER A 209 7.76 -0.04 -4.32
CA SER A 209 8.95 0.55 -4.97
C SER A 209 8.94 0.40 -6.50
N THR A 210 7.75 0.26 -7.09
CA THR A 210 7.53 0.23 -8.54
C THR A 210 6.68 1.44 -8.94
N GLY A 211 7.04 2.10 -10.03
CA GLY A 211 6.29 3.24 -10.54
C GLY A 211 6.99 3.94 -11.69
N PHE A 212 6.30 4.91 -12.28
CA PHE A 212 6.81 5.68 -13.41
C PHE A 212 6.24 7.09 -13.44
N VAL A 213 6.93 7.94 -14.19
CA VAL A 213 6.41 9.20 -14.74
C VAL A 213 6.49 9.14 -16.25
N ALA A 214 5.40 9.51 -16.93
CA ALA A 214 5.36 9.71 -18.37
C ALA A 214 5.12 11.20 -18.67
N LEU A 215 5.87 11.75 -19.63
CA LEU A 215 5.93 13.18 -19.89
C LEU A 215 5.65 13.51 -21.36
N SER A 216 4.75 14.46 -21.61
CA SER A 216 4.54 15.02 -22.95
C SER A 216 5.69 15.94 -23.37
N ASP A 217 5.76 16.29 -24.66
CA ASP A 217 6.64 17.37 -25.15
C ASP A 217 6.44 18.67 -24.36
N ARG A 218 5.18 19.06 -24.16
CA ARG A 218 4.82 20.27 -23.42
C ARG A 218 5.33 20.22 -21.98
N ALA A 219 5.27 19.06 -21.31
CA ALA A 219 5.84 18.93 -19.97
C ALA A 219 7.35 19.07 -19.97
N LEU A 220 8.05 18.47 -20.93
CA LEU A 220 9.51 18.52 -21.03
C LEU A 220 10.04 19.93 -21.38
N GLU A 221 9.25 20.71 -22.11
CA GLU A 221 9.57 22.11 -22.42
C GLU A 221 9.32 23.05 -21.23
N ARG A 222 8.31 22.77 -20.41
CA ARG A 222 7.82 23.71 -19.39
C ARG A 222 8.17 23.37 -17.96
N LEU A 223 8.53 22.11 -17.67
CA LEU A 223 8.94 21.68 -16.35
C LEU A 223 10.46 21.59 -16.30
N GLU A 224 11.03 22.25 -15.31
CA GLU A 224 12.47 22.19 -15.04
C GLU A 224 12.80 20.90 -14.24
N PRO A 225 13.61 19.94 -14.75
CA PRO A 225 13.98 18.74 -14.00
C PRO A 225 14.96 19.03 -12.86
N THR A 226 14.45 19.57 -11.76
CA THR A 226 15.27 20.08 -10.64
C THR A 226 15.83 18.97 -9.76
N LEU A 227 15.07 17.89 -9.61
CA LEU A 227 15.48 16.69 -8.91
C LEU A 227 16.06 15.71 -9.94
N SER A 228 17.21 16.09 -10.51
CA SER A 228 18.01 15.32 -11.46
C SER A 228 19.32 14.91 -10.80
N GLY A 229 19.67 13.63 -10.86
CA GLY A 229 20.91 13.11 -10.30
C GLY A 229 21.90 12.66 -11.38
N TRP A 230 22.89 11.84 -11.00
CA TRP A 230 23.99 11.45 -11.88
C TRP A 230 23.54 10.63 -13.10
N THR A 231 22.44 9.88 -12.98
CA THR A 231 21.82 9.13 -14.07
C THR A 231 20.90 9.97 -14.95
N GLY A 232 20.57 11.20 -14.52
CA GLY A 232 19.83 12.19 -15.30
C GLY A 232 20.72 13.14 -16.09
N ALA A 233 22.03 12.91 -16.09
CA ALA A 233 23.01 13.69 -16.83
C ALA A 233 23.50 12.99 -18.10
N VAL A 234 24.05 13.76 -19.04
CA VAL A 234 24.74 13.19 -20.21
C VAL A 234 26.01 12.44 -19.77
N ASN A 235 26.35 11.35 -20.49
CA ASN A 235 27.57 10.55 -20.27
C ASN A 235 27.72 9.98 -18.84
N VAL A 236 26.68 9.29 -18.34
CA VAL A 236 26.56 8.69 -16.99
C VAL A 236 27.76 7.81 -16.57
N GLY A 237 28.53 7.25 -17.51
CA GLY A 237 29.71 6.44 -17.23
C GLY A 237 30.99 7.21 -16.88
N LEU A 238 30.96 8.55 -16.94
CA LEU A 238 32.12 9.38 -16.57
C LEU A 238 32.05 9.78 -15.09
N PHE A 239 32.69 8.98 -14.23
CA PHE A 239 32.75 9.19 -12.78
C PHE A 239 33.73 10.30 -12.38
N ASN A 240 33.37 11.56 -12.63
CA ASN A 240 34.13 12.73 -12.19
C ASN A 240 33.22 13.82 -11.59
N ASN A 241 33.82 14.81 -10.92
CA ASN A 241 33.09 15.86 -10.21
C ASN A 241 32.66 17.05 -11.09
N SER A 242 32.76 16.94 -12.42
CA SER A 242 32.31 18.01 -13.30
C SER A 242 30.79 17.94 -13.43
N LEU A 243 30.09 19.03 -13.10
CA LEU A 243 28.65 19.12 -13.32
C LEU A 243 28.36 18.99 -14.82
N ARG A 244 27.57 17.98 -15.18
CA ARG A 244 27.22 17.67 -16.56
C ARG A 244 25.85 18.26 -16.90
N PRO A 245 25.63 18.64 -18.18
CA PRO A 245 24.29 18.96 -18.67
C PRO A 245 23.31 17.81 -18.39
N ARG A 246 22.04 18.14 -18.22
CA ARG A 246 20.99 17.14 -18.08
C ARG A 246 20.80 16.38 -19.39
N ALA A 247 20.39 15.12 -19.27
CA ALA A 247 20.03 14.29 -20.40
C ALA A 247 18.78 14.85 -21.12
N ALA A 248 18.54 14.40 -22.35
CA ALA A 248 17.33 14.74 -23.07
C ALA A 248 16.12 13.93 -22.56
N GLY A 249 14.91 14.47 -22.77
CA GLY A 249 13.65 13.78 -22.48
C GLY A 249 13.46 13.44 -21.00
N ALA A 250 12.72 12.36 -20.73
CA ALA A 250 12.42 11.94 -19.37
C ALA A 250 13.65 11.41 -18.61
N ALA A 251 14.74 11.06 -19.30
CA ALA A 251 15.98 10.66 -18.64
C ALA A 251 16.50 11.73 -17.68
N ALA A 252 16.27 13.02 -17.95
CA ALA A 252 16.61 14.13 -17.04
C ALA A 252 15.95 14.06 -15.66
N TRP A 253 14.87 13.27 -15.51
CA TRP A 253 14.16 13.10 -14.24
C TRP A 253 14.75 11.96 -13.40
N SER A 254 15.75 11.24 -13.93
CA SER A 254 16.44 10.17 -13.22
C SER A 254 17.38 10.73 -12.15
N VAL A 255 17.24 10.23 -10.93
CA VAL A 255 18.11 10.60 -9.80
C VAL A 255 19.26 9.60 -9.63
N THR A 256 18.95 8.32 -9.75
CA THR A 256 19.91 7.22 -9.67
C THR A 256 19.36 6.01 -10.41
N HIS A 257 20.17 4.97 -10.61
CA HIS A 257 19.66 3.68 -11.04
C HIS A 257 18.77 3.09 -9.95
N LEU A 258 17.50 2.88 -10.29
CA LEU A 258 16.56 2.17 -9.43
C LEU A 258 16.81 0.66 -9.45
N SER A 259 16.13 -0.07 -8.58
CA SER A 259 16.27 -1.52 -8.51
C SER A 259 15.85 -2.16 -9.84
N PRO A 260 16.73 -2.92 -10.52
CA PRO A 260 16.37 -3.64 -11.74
C PRO A 260 15.35 -4.75 -11.47
N VAL A 261 15.33 -5.28 -10.24
CA VAL A 261 14.34 -6.26 -9.79
C VAL A 261 12.96 -5.62 -9.75
N ALA A 262 12.85 -4.40 -9.18
CA ALA A 262 11.60 -3.66 -9.15
C ALA A 262 11.15 -3.23 -10.57
N ALA A 263 12.11 -2.87 -11.44
CA ALA A 263 11.81 -2.60 -12.84
C ALA A 263 11.25 -3.84 -13.56
N GLY A 264 11.83 -5.02 -13.36
CA GLY A 264 11.34 -6.26 -13.96
C GLY A 264 9.97 -6.70 -13.42
N ALA A 265 9.72 -6.50 -12.12
CA ALA A 265 8.40 -6.69 -11.52
C ALA A 265 7.35 -5.76 -12.15
N LEU A 266 7.68 -4.47 -12.32
CA LEU A 266 6.80 -3.51 -12.98
C LEU A 266 6.56 -3.88 -14.45
N ALA A 267 7.60 -4.23 -15.20
CA ALA A 267 7.49 -4.65 -16.59
C ALA A 267 6.53 -5.83 -16.75
N THR A 268 6.70 -6.87 -15.94
CA THR A 268 5.87 -8.08 -15.99
C THR A 268 4.41 -7.78 -15.67
N ALA A 269 4.15 -6.94 -14.67
CA ALA A 269 2.80 -6.50 -14.32
C ALA A 269 2.13 -5.74 -15.47
N LEU A 270 2.84 -4.80 -16.11
CA LEU A 270 2.32 -4.01 -17.23
C LEU A 270 2.05 -4.88 -18.47
N GLU A 271 2.94 -5.82 -18.79
CA GLU A 271 2.76 -6.76 -19.91
C GLU A 271 1.56 -7.69 -19.69
N LEU A 272 1.28 -8.09 -18.44
CA LEU A 272 0.05 -8.84 -18.13
C LEU A 272 -1.21 -7.99 -18.27
N VAL A 273 -1.15 -6.70 -17.92
CA VAL A 273 -2.25 -5.77 -18.18
C VAL A 273 -2.47 -5.58 -19.68
N GLU A 274 -1.41 -5.44 -20.47
CA GLU A 274 -1.49 -5.39 -21.94
C GLU A 274 -2.14 -6.65 -22.52
N LEU A 275 -1.71 -7.83 -22.06
CA LEU A 275 -2.24 -9.12 -22.48
C LEU A 275 -3.73 -9.28 -22.12
N ALA A 276 -4.13 -8.84 -20.93
CA ALA A 276 -5.50 -8.91 -20.46
C ALA A 276 -6.43 -7.91 -21.16
N GLY A 277 -5.87 -6.75 -21.54
CA GLY A 277 -6.58 -5.60 -22.08
C GLY A 277 -7.20 -4.72 -20.99
N VAL A 278 -6.83 -3.43 -20.99
CA VAL A 278 -7.30 -2.44 -20.00
C VAL A 278 -8.83 -2.31 -20.00
N GLN A 279 -9.44 -2.32 -21.18
CA GLN A 279 -10.90 -2.25 -21.35
C GLN A 279 -11.63 -3.45 -20.71
N ALA A 280 -11.11 -4.66 -20.95
CA ALA A 280 -11.68 -5.89 -20.38
C ALA A 280 -11.55 -5.91 -18.84
N LEU A 281 -10.37 -5.55 -18.33
CA LEU A 281 -10.12 -5.41 -16.90
C LEU A 281 -11.07 -4.40 -16.26
N GLY A 282 -11.17 -3.20 -16.84
CA GLY A 282 -12.00 -2.13 -16.31
C GLY A 282 -13.49 -2.47 -16.31
N THR A 283 -13.99 -3.08 -17.39
CA THR A 283 -15.38 -3.53 -17.49
C THR A 283 -15.69 -4.53 -16.38
N ARG A 284 -14.85 -5.56 -16.22
CA ARG A 284 -15.06 -6.58 -15.18
C ARG A 284 -15.00 -6.01 -13.76
N ILE A 285 -14.08 -5.08 -13.50
CA ILE A 285 -13.95 -4.42 -12.20
C ILE A 285 -15.20 -3.59 -11.87
N VAL A 286 -15.75 -2.87 -12.85
CA VAL A 286 -16.97 -2.08 -12.66
C VAL A 286 -18.18 -2.98 -12.42
N GLU A 287 -18.34 -4.06 -13.19
CA GLU A 287 -19.40 -5.06 -12.98
C GLU A 287 -19.37 -5.64 -11.56
N LEU A 288 -18.18 -6.02 -11.08
CA LEU A 288 -17.99 -6.50 -9.72
C LEU A 288 -18.28 -5.41 -8.67
N ALA A 289 -17.90 -4.16 -8.94
CA ALA A 289 -18.23 -3.06 -8.06
C ALA A 289 -19.76 -2.83 -7.97
N ASP A 290 -20.49 -2.99 -9.08
CA ASP A 290 -21.96 -2.95 -9.09
C ASP A 290 -22.57 -4.11 -8.31
N GLU A 291 -22.05 -5.34 -8.49
CA GLU A 291 -22.49 -6.52 -7.74
C GLU A 291 -22.30 -6.33 -6.22
N LEU A 292 -21.15 -5.82 -5.78
CA LEU A 292 -20.91 -5.51 -4.37
C LEU A 292 -21.81 -4.38 -3.86
N ALA A 293 -22.09 -3.37 -4.70
CA ALA A 293 -23.02 -2.31 -4.36
C ALA A 293 -24.44 -2.85 -4.15
N ASP A 294 -24.89 -3.80 -4.97
CA ASP A 294 -26.18 -4.47 -4.81
C ASP A 294 -26.23 -5.34 -3.55
N VAL A 295 -25.15 -6.05 -3.23
CA VAL A 295 -25.02 -6.77 -1.95
C VAL A 295 -25.17 -5.83 -0.75
N VAL A 296 -24.53 -4.66 -0.80
CA VAL A 296 -24.66 -3.62 0.23
C VAL A 296 -26.10 -3.12 0.34
N ARG A 297 -26.77 -2.82 -0.78
CA ARG A 297 -28.16 -2.35 -0.80
C ARG A 297 -29.14 -3.41 -0.28
N ALA A 298 -28.95 -4.67 -0.66
CA ALA A 298 -29.74 -5.80 -0.18
C ALA A 298 -29.59 -5.99 1.34
N ALA A 299 -28.40 -5.70 1.86
CA ALA A 299 -28.12 -5.55 3.28
C ALA A 299 -28.42 -4.12 3.78
N GLY A 300 -29.50 -3.47 3.32
CA GLY A 300 -30.00 -2.19 3.83
C GLY A 300 -28.98 -1.03 3.93
N GLY A 301 -27.83 -1.14 3.27
CA GLY A 301 -26.76 -0.17 3.29
C GLY A 301 -26.95 0.91 2.23
N THR A 302 -26.29 2.04 2.44
CA THR A 302 -26.27 3.16 1.51
C THR A 302 -24.88 3.29 0.90
N VAL A 303 -24.80 3.16 -0.42
CA VAL A 303 -23.59 3.45 -1.20
C VAL A 303 -23.42 4.97 -1.28
N VAL A 304 -22.28 5.47 -0.80
CA VAL A 304 -21.94 6.91 -0.71
C VAL A 304 -20.83 7.31 -1.68
N SER A 305 -20.23 6.35 -2.40
CA SER A 305 -19.31 6.59 -3.52
C SER A 305 -20.04 7.05 -4.78
N GLU A 306 -19.27 7.51 -5.78
CA GLU A 306 -19.77 7.84 -7.11
C GLU A 306 -20.48 6.63 -7.75
N GLN A 307 -21.51 6.88 -8.56
CA GLN A 307 -22.28 5.83 -9.23
C GLN A 307 -22.34 6.00 -10.75
N ALA A 308 -22.30 7.23 -11.26
CA ALA A 308 -22.40 7.50 -12.70
C ALA A 308 -21.06 7.30 -13.42
N ARG A 309 -20.00 7.94 -12.93
CA ARG A 309 -18.64 7.87 -13.52
C ARG A 309 -17.65 7.26 -12.53
N ARG A 310 -17.90 5.99 -12.16
CA ARG A 310 -17.16 5.27 -11.11
C ARG A 310 -16.10 4.32 -11.71
N ALA A 311 -14.96 4.22 -11.01
CA ALA A 311 -13.99 3.13 -11.16
C ALA A 311 -14.32 1.94 -10.22
N GLY A 312 -13.31 1.18 -9.78
CA GLY A 312 -13.47 0.00 -8.92
C GLY A 312 -13.61 0.26 -7.42
N ILE A 313 -14.15 1.40 -6.97
CA ILE A 313 -14.24 1.74 -5.53
C ILE A 313 -15.69 1.90 -5.09
N VAL A 314 -16.12 1.11 -4.11
CA VAL A 314 -17.44 1.18 -3.49
C VAL A 314 -17.29 1.61 -2.04
N ALA A 315 -17.74 2.81 -1.70
CA ALA A 315 -17.81 3.29 -0.33
C ALA A 315 -19.26 3.21 0.17
N PHE A 316 -19.50 2.69 1.36
CA PHE A 316 -20.85 2.51 1.89
C PHE A 316 -20.94 2.71 3.40
N THR A 317 -22.18 2.94 3.85
CA THR A 317 -22.56 3.02 5.25
C THR A 317 -23.72 2.06 5.53
N LEU A 318 -23.80 1.57 6.77
CA LEU A 318 -24.96 0.81 7.25
C LEU A 318 -25.72 1.65 8.27
N PRO A 319 -27.04 1.86 8.11
CA PRO A 319 -27.83 2.59 9.08
C PRO A 319 -27.68 2.01 10.48
N HIS A 320 -27.45 2.88 11.47
CA HIS A 320 -27.32 2.52 12.89
C HIS A 320 -26.14 1.61 13.25
N VAL A 321 -25.26 1.25 12.31
CA VAL A 321 -24.04 0.47 12.57
C VAL A 321 -22.83 1.31 12.21
N PRO A 322 -21.98 1.71 13.18
CA PRO A 322 -20.81 2.51 12.88
C PRO A 322 -19.84 1.75 11.98
N ALA A 323 -19.17 2.45 11.06
CA ALA A 323 -18.25 1.83 10.09
C ALA A 323 -17.16 0.99 10.75
N SER A 324 -16.70 1.36 11.95
CA SER A 324 -15.75 0.58 12.75
C SER A 324 -16.28 -0.81 13.15
N ALA A 325 -17.57 -0.92 13.50
CA ALA A 325 -18.19 -2.19 13.84
C ALA A 325 -18.39 -3.08 12.60
N VAL A 326 -18.77 -2.47 11.46
CA VAL A 326 -18.85 -3.16 10.17
C VAL A 326 -17.47 -3.70 9.77
N GLY A 327 -16.44 -2.85 9.80
CA GLY A 327 -15.07 -3.24 9.50
C GLY A 327 -14.55 -4.37 10.39
N ALA A 328 -14.82 -4.31 11.70
CA ALA A 328 -14.43 -5.37 12.62
C ALA A 328 -15.16 -6.70 12.33
N ALA A 329 -16.42 -6.65 11.91
CA ALA A 329 -17.17 -7.85 11.53
C ALA A 329 -16.68 -8.46 10.22
N LEU A 330 -16.42 -7.63 9.20
CA LEU A 330 -15.79 -8.05 7.95
C LEU A 330 -14.45 -8.75 8.21
N ALA A 331 -13.59 -8.14 9.02
CA ALA A 331 -12.29 -8.71 9.36
C ALA A 331 -12.42 -10.07 10.08
N ARG A 332 -13.37 -10.23 11.00
CA ARG A 332 -13.63 -11.52 11.67
C ARG A 332 -14.12 -12.60 10.71
N ALA A 333 -14.85 -12.21 9.68
CA ALA A 333 -15.33 -13.12 8.64
C ALA A 333 -14.27 -13.40 7.54
N GLY A 334 -13.08 -12.81 7.63
CA GLY A 334 -12.03 -12.95 6.61
C GLY A 334 -12.15 -11.99 5.42
N VAL A 335 -13.07 -11.03 5.46
CA VAL A 335 -13.21 -10.00 4.42
C VAL A 335 -12.27 -8.83 4.70
N THR A 336 -11.34 -8.58 3.79
CA THR A 336 -10.39 -7.46 3.87
C THR A 336 -10.94 -6.25 3.14
N ALA A 337 -11.14 -5.15 3.88
CA ALA A 337 -11.65 -3.89 3.35
C ALA A 337 -11.02 -2.69 4.07
N THR A 338 -11.05 -1.51 3.46
CA THR A 338 -10.63 -0.28 4.14
C THR A 338 -11.78 0.24 5.01
N THR A 339 -11.52 0.48 6.30
CA THR A 339 -12.49 1.11 7.21
C THR A 339 -12.05 2.54 7.54
N ARG A 340 -12.95 3.50 7.31
CA ARG A 340 -12.79 4.90 7.73
C ARG A 340 -13.87 5.25 8.76
N PRO A 341 -13.70 6.31 9.56
CA PRO A 341 -14.73 6.75 10.50
C PRO A 341 -16.11 6.94 9.85
N GLU A 342 -16.12 7.47 8.62
CA GLU A 342 -17.32 7.85 7.89
C GLU A 342 -17.95 6.72 7.04
N HIS A 343 -17.18 5.72 6.59
CA HIS A 343 -17.66 4.66 5.70
C HIS A 343 -16.71 3.46 5.66
N VAL A 344 -17.20 2.33 5.16
CA VAL A 344 -16.37 1.20 4.73
C VAL A 344 -16.17 1.27 3.21
N ARG A 345 -14.97 0.97 2.74
CA ARG A 345 -14.60 1.01 1.33
C ARG A 345 -14.15 -0.36 0.86
N LEU A 346 -14.86 -0.87 -0.13
CA LEU A 346 -14.57 -2.09 -0.88
C LEU A 346 -13.94 -1.70 -2.22
N ALA A 347 -12.97 -2.47 -2.66
CA ALA A 347 -12.33 -2.31 -3.95
C ALA A 347 -12.03 -3.70 -4.52
N PRO A 348 -12.92 -4.28 -5.35
CA PRO A 348 -12.66 -5.54 -6.04
C PRO A 348 -11.61 -5.36 -7.14
N HIS A 349 -11.10 -6.47 -7.65
CA HIS A 349 -10.33 -6.53 -8.89
C HIS A 349 -10.99 -7.52 -9.86
N ALA A 350 -10.54 -7.59 -11.11
CA ALA A 350 -11.09 -8.49 -12.11
C ALA A 350 -11.06 -9.98 -11.70
N SER A 351 -10.17 -10.33 -10.77
CA SER A 351 -9.97 -11.65 -10.19
C SER A 351 -10.81 -11.92 -8.93
N THR A 352 -11.61 -10.96 -8.45
CA THR A 352 -12.53 -11.19 -7.32
C THR A 352 -13.53 -12.30 -7.66
N THR A 353 -13.59 -13.30 -6.78
CA THR A 353 -14.37 -14.53 -6.97
C THR A 353 -15.81 -14.39 -6.49
N PRO A 354 -16.76 -15.18 -7.03
CA PRO A 354 -18.13 -15.25 -6.51
C PRO A 354 -18.19 -15.62 -5.02
N ASP A 355 -17.28 -16.48 -4.54
CA ASP A 355 -17.19 -16.84 -3.12
C ASP A 355 -16.88 -15.63 -2.23
N THR A 356 -16.08 -14.68 -2.73
CA THR A 356 -15.80 -13.42 -2.01
C THR A 356 -17.05 -12.56 -1.91
N VAL A 357 -17.85 -12.49 -2.98
CA VAL A 357 -19.13 -11.76 -2.99
C VAL A 357 -20.12 -12.42 -2.03
N ALA A 358 -20.23 -13.75 -2.05
CA ALA A 358 -21.09 -14.52 -1.17
C ALA A 358 -20.71 -14.34 0.31
N LEU A 359 -19.41 -14.37 0.63
CA LEU A 359 -18.90 -14.15 1.98
C LEU A 359 -19.21 -12.73 2.48
N LEU A 360 -19.06 -11.70 1.62
CA LEU A 360 -19.47 -10.34 1.95
C LEU A 360 -20.98 -10.29 2.25
N ALA A 361 -21.80 -10.85 1.36
CA ALA A 361 -23.25 -10.84 1.50
C ALA A 361 -23.69 -11.52 2.80
N ASP A 362 -23.10 -12.67 3.12
CA ASP A 362 -23.39 -13.37 4.36
C ASP A 362 -23.00 -12.54 5.58
N THR A 363 -21.81 -11.94 5.57
CA THR A 363 -21.34 -11.11 6.69
C THR A 363 -22.24 -9.89 6.92
N LEU A 364 -22.64 -9.19 5.85
CA LEU A 364 -23.50 -8.02 5.96
C LEU A 364 -24.92 -8.37 6.43
N ARG A 365 -25.48 -9.51 5.99
CA ARG A 365 -26.79 -9.99 6.47
C ARG A 365 -26.83 -10.18 7.98
N HIS A 366 -25.76 -10.71 8.57
CA HIS A 366 -25.66 -10.92 10.02
C HIS A 366 -25.42 -9.64 10.83
N LEU A 367 -25.09 -8.51 10.18
CA LEU A 367 -24.93 -7.21 10.84
C LEU A 367 -26.23 -6.42 10.95
N HIS A 368 -27.29 -6.87 10.28
CA HIS A 368 -28.61 -6.33 10.55
C HIS A 368 -29.09 -6.79 11.93
N PRO A 369 -29.55 -5.86 12.79
CA PRO A 369 -30.45 -6.27 13.84
C PRO A 369 -31.68 -6.85 13.14
N THR A 370 -31.88 -8.16 13.25
CA THR A 370 -33.14 -8.80 12.87
C THR A 370 -34.27 -7.98 13.53
N PRO A 371 -35.30 -7.54 12.80
CA PRO A 371 -36.45 -6.92 13.44
C PRO A 371 -37.00 -7.89 14.49
N SER A 372 -36.92 -7.47 15.76
CA SER A 372 -37.51 -8.05 16.96
C SER A 372 -36.84 -9.26 17.66
N ALA A 373 -35.96 -8.94 18.61
CA ALA A 373 -36.21 -9.32 20.03
C ALA A 373 -36.98 -8.21 20.79
N ALA A 374 -36.97 -6.97 20.28
CA ALA A 374 -37.68 -5.84 20.87
C ALA A 374 -39.22 -5.90 20.74
N ALA A 375 -39.79 -6.56 19.72
CA ALA A 375 -41.25 -6.75 19.62
C ALA A 375 -41.76 -7.90 20.51
N ARG A 376 -40.89 -8.86 20.90
CA ARG A 376 -41.22 -9.84 21.96
C ARG A 376 -41.24 -9.22 23.36
N SER A 377 -40.45 -8.16 23.57
CA SER A 377 -40.41 -7.43 24.85
C SER A 377 -41.53 -6.39 25.00
N THR A 378 -42.08 -5.85 23.91
CA THR A 378 -43.23 -4.94 23.95
C THR A 378 -44.56 -5.68 24.04
N ALA A 379 -44.68 -6.88 23.47
CA ALA A 379 -45.83 -7.77 23.70
C ALA A 379 -45.91 -8.23 25.17
N ALA A 380 -44.79 -8.55 25.81
CA ALA A 380 -44.74 -8.95 27.23
C ALA A 380 -44.97 -7.79 28.22
N ARG A 381 -44.67 -6.54 27.83
CA ARG A 381 -44.94 -5.35 28.67
C ARG A 381 -46.37 -4.83 28.54
N SER A 382 -47.05 -5.09 27.43
CA SER A 382 -48.46 -4.75 27.20
C SER A 382 -49.45 -5.65 27.98
N THR A 383 -49.06 -6.88 28.30
CA THR A 383 -49.84 -7.78 29.17
C THR A 383 -49.64 -7.51 30.65
N ALA A 384 -48.47 -7.02 31.08
CA ALA A 384 -48.22 -6.63 32.47
C ALA A 384 -48.90 -5.32 32.88
N ALA A 385 -49.01 -4.34 31.97
CA ALA A 385 -49.61 -3.03 32.26
C ALA A 385 -51.15 -3.03 32.37
N ARG A 386 -51.84 -4.11 31.96
CA ARG A 386 -53.30 -4.25 32.09
C ARG A 386 -53.76 -4.90 33.41
N SER A 387 -52.82 -5.37 34.24
CA SER A 387 -53.11 -6.00 35.54
C SER A 387 -53.06 -5.01 36.72
N THR A 388 -52.34 -3.89 36.58
CA THR A 388 -52.06 -2.95 37.69
C THR A 388 -52.93 -1.68 37.72
N ALA A 389 -53.82 -1.48 36.74
CA ALA A 389 -54.70 -0.30 36.68
C ALA A 389 -56.05 -0.47 37.42
N ALA A 390 -56.22 -1.53 38.21
CA ALA A 390 -57.40 -1.77 39.02
C ALA A 390 -57.02 -1.92 40.50
N ARG A 391 -56.50 -0.84 41.11
CA ARG A 391 -56.65 -0.58 42.56
C ARG A 391 -56.13 0.81 42.92
N SER A 392 -56.95 1.52 43.68
CA SER A 392 -56.69 2.75 44.43
C SER A 392 -56.97 4.09 43.74
N ALA A 393 -58.25 4.46 43.81
CA ALA A 393 -58.70 5.83 43.91
C ALA A 393 -58.99 6.14 45.40
N ALA A 394 -58.44 7.24 45.93
CA ALA A 394 -59.04 8.12 46.94
C ALA A 394 -58.02 9.20 47.40
N THR A 395 -58.33 10.46 47.10
CA THR A 395 -57.74 11.74 47.59
C THR A 395 -58.31 12.08 49.01
N PRO A 396 -58.03 13.21 49.73
CA PRO A 396 -57.63 14.56 49.27
C PRO A 396 -56.67 15.47 50.14
N THR A 397 -56.16 16.55 49.51
CA THR A 397 -55.91 17.97 49.99
C THR A 397 -54.86 18.24 51.11
N ASP A 398 -54.08 19.34 51.22
CA ASP A 398 -54.01 20.72 50.65
C ASP A 398 -52.56 21.33 50.88
N PRO A 399 -52.19 22.63 50.72
CA PRO A 399 -51.02 23.06 49.95
C PRO A 399 -49.99 23.88 50.78
N SER A 400 -48.87 24.30 50.17
CA SER A 400 -48.28 25.65 50.30
C SER A 400 -46.79 25.73 49.93
N ARG A 401 -46.45 26.91 49.37
CA ARG A 401 -45.14 27.60 49.33
C ARG A 401 -44.07 27.18 48.29
N SER A 402 -43.93 28.05 47.29
CA SER A 402 -42.64 28.62 46.84
C SER A 402 -42.43 29.97 47.57
N PRO A 403 -41.35 30.79 47.38
CA PRO A 403 -40.17 30.69 46.48
C PRO A 403 -38.82 31.17 47.13
N GLY A 404 -37.72 31.25 46.35
CA GLY A 404 -36.49 32.01 46.67
C GLY A 404 -35.23 31.50 45.91
N VAL A 405 -34.70 32.17 44.87
CA VAL A 405 -33.65 33.24 44.86
C VAL A 405 -32.35 32.77 45.57
N GLY A 406 -31.11 32.80 45.03
CA GLY A 406 -30.44 33.44 43.89
C GLY A 406 -28.95 32.98 43.83
N PRO A 407 -28.06 33.66 43.05
CA PRO A 407 -26.79 33.15 42.48
C PRO A 407 -25.52 33.58 43.26
N VAL A 408 -24.28 33.29 42.75
CA VAL A 408 -23.08 34.18 42.76
C VAL A 408 -21.76 33.52 42.26
N ALA A 409 -21.03 34.30 41.41
CA ALA A 409 -19.58 34.45 41.11
C ALA A 409 -18.69 33.22 40.76
N ALA A 410 -17.87 33.20 39.69
CA ALA A 410 -16.90 34.15 39.09
C ALA A 410 -15.50 34.15 39.74
N GLY A 411 -14.47 33.84 38.93
CA GLY A 411 -13.05 34.05 39.22
C GLY A 411 -12.22 34.10 37.92
N ARG A 412 -11.65 35.28 37.63
CA ARG A 412 -10.72 35.59 36.52
C ARG A 412 -9.30 35.85 37.07
N THR A 413 -8.36 36.00 36.13
CA THR A 413 -7.03 36.69 36.14
C THR A 413 -5.81 35.74 36.20
N GLY A 414 -4.70 35.92 35.46
CA GLY A 414 -4.18 36.89 34.45
C GLY A 414 -2.89 36.27 33.81
N VAL A 415 -2.55 36.45 32.51
CA VAL A 415 -1.67 37.47 31.84
C VAL A 415 -0.37 37.79 32.62
N GLY A 416 0.89 37.80 32.15
CA GLY A 416 1.69 37.68 30.88
C GLY A 416 3.20 37.84 31.30
N PRO A 417 4.18 38.37 30.52
CA PRO A 417 4.56 38.26 29.09
C PRO A 417 6.11 38.14 28.79
N VAL A 418 6.47 37.87 27.50
CA VAL A 418 7.55 38.41 26.60
C VAL A 418 9.07 38.40 26.95
N GLY A 419 9.91 38.06 25.95
CA GLY A 419 11.32 38.47 25.81
C GLY A 419 11.88 38.25 24.38
N ASP A 420 12.46 39.29 23.79
CA ASP A 420 12.94 39.46 22.39
C ASP A 420 14.47 39.70 22.31
N GLY A 421 15.11 39.31 21.18
CA GLY A 421 16.30 39.92 20.54
C GLY A 421 17.71 39.31 20.78
N PRO A 422 18.76 39.63 19.97
CA PRO A 422 18.79 40.31 18.64
C PRO A 422 19.81 39.70 17.60
N VAL A 423 20.05 40.48 16.54
CA VAL A 423 20.71 40.21 15.23
C VAL A 423 22.08 40.93 15.10
N GLY A 424 22.98 40.45 14.22
CA GLY A 424 24.12 41.17 13.59
C GLY A 424 24.96 40.18 12.74
N GLY A 425 25.54 40.44 11.56
CA GLY A 425 25.92 41.63 10.78
C GLY A 425 27.40 41.47 10.33
N GLY A 426 27.70 41.37 9.02
CA GLY A 426 29.02 41.03 8.42
C GLY A 426 30.13 42.11 8.52
N PRO A 427 31.30 41.98 7.84
CA PRO A 427 31.41 42.25 6.38
C PRO A 427 32.52 41.48 5.59
N VAL A 428 32.86 42.00 4.40
CA VAL A 428 33.48 41.40 3.19
C VAL A 428 34.94 41.89 2.94
N GLY A 429 35.75 41.10 2.21
CA GLY A 429 36.95 41.50 1.43
C GLY A 429 38.02 40.38 1.42
N GLY A 430 38.77 40.02 0.38
CA GLY A 430 38.97 40.51 -0.99
C GLY A 430 40.46 40.34 -1.37
N GLY A 431 40.78 39.45 -2.33
CA GLY A 431 41.97 39.52 -3.20
C GLY A 431 43.23 38.69 -2.87
N GLY A 432 43.88 38.14 -3.92
CA GLY A 432 45.34 38.00 -3.98
C GLY A 432 45.91 36.60 -4.24
N VAL A 433 46.68 36.46 -5.32
CA VAL A 433 47.26 35.26 -5.93
C VAL A 433 48.66 34.91 -5.36
N GLU A 434 49.08 33.64 -5.57
CA GLU A 434 50.44 33.13 -5.80
C GLU A 434 51.24 32.45 -4.66
N GLY A 435 51.44 31.13 -4.83
CA GLY A 435 52.77 30.50 -4.92
C GLY A 435 53.48 30.05 -3.64
N GLY A 436 53.69 28.74 -3.49
CA GLY A 436 54.81 28.20 -2.69
C GLY A 436 54.48 26.88 -2.00
N GLY A 437 55.28 25.84 -2.30
CA GLY A 437 55.06 24.45 -1.95
C GLY A 437 54.82 24.17 -0.46
N GLU A 438 53.98 23.16 -0.21
CA GLU A 438 53.83 22.56 1.10
C GLU A 438 54.16 21.07 1.08
N VAL A 439 54.99 20.74 2.06
CA VAL A 439 55.49 19.44 2.43
C VAL A 439 54.31 18.60 2.91
N ALA A 440 54.20 17.37 2.40
CA ALA A 440 53.17 16.44 2.82
C ALA A 440 53.37 16.02 4.28
N GLU A 441 52.70 16.69 5.21
CA GLU A 441 52.57 16.23 6.59
C GLU A 441 51.46 15.18 6.65
N ARG A 442 51.86 13.92 6.86
CA ARG A 442 50.94 12.81 7.13
C ARG A 442 50.24 13.07 8.46
N VAL A 443 48.98 13.47 8.42
CA VAL A 443 48.08 13.38 9.57
C VAL A 443 47.66 11.92 9.69
N GLU A 444 48.29 11.18 10.61
CA GLU A 444 47.80 9.88 11.04
C GLU A 444 46.45 10.09 11.73
N ALA A 445 45.39 9.48 11.17
CA ALA A 445 44.08 9.47 11.78
C ALA A 445 44.12 8.57 13.03
N GLU A 446 44.07 9.18 14.21
CA GLU A 446 43.83 8.51 15.48
C GLU A 446 42.59 7.60 15.37
N PRO A 447 42.68 6.31 15.73
CA PRO A 447 41.53 5.43 15.69
C PRO A 447 40.52 5.89 16.75
N TRP A 448 39.27 6.01 16.30
CA TRP A 448 38.09 6.28 17.12
C TRP A 448 38.09 5.48 18.43
N ARG A 449 38.36 6.14 19.56
CA ARG A 449 38.14 5.59 20.91
C ARG A 449 36.71 5.90 21.36
N GLY A 450 35.76 5.17 20.77
CA GLY A 450 34.40 5.10 21.28
C GLY A 450 34.34 4.23 22.52
N THR A 451 33.76 4.76 23.59
CA THR A 451 33.57 4.10 24.88
C THR A 451 32.64 2.90 24.72
N GLU A 452 33.14 1.69 24.97
CA GLU A 452 32.33 0.47 25.04
C GLU A 452 31.39 0.54 26.26
N ALA A 453 30.14 0.92 26.02
CA ALA A 453 29.03 0.61 26.90
C ALA A 453 28.22 -0.52 26.23
N GLY A 454 28.23 -1.69 26.86
CA GLY A 454 27.79 -2.96 26.30
C GLY A 454 26.34 -3.00 25.82
N VAL A 455 26.19 -3.29 24.52
CA VAL A 455 25.08 -4.07 23.96
C VAL A 455 25.69 -4.91 22.85
N GLY A 456 25.86 -6.22 23.10
CA GLY A 456 26.52 -7.14 22.17
C GLY A 456 25.89 -7.11 20.77
N ALA A 457 26.70 -6.85 19.76
CA ALA A 457 26.32 -6.89 18.36
C ALA A 457 25.72 -8.27 18.01
N ARG A 458 24.45 -8.28 17.59
CA ARG A 458 23.80 -9.47 17.03
C ARG A 458 24.33 -9.71 15.62
N ALA A 459 25.38 -10.52 15.50
CA ALA A 459 25.77 -11.10 14.23
C ALA A 459 24.71 -12.12 13.79
N PHE A 460 24.27 -12.04 12.53
CA PHE A 460 23.45 -13.09 11.94
C PHE A 460 24.34 -14.34 11.76
N PRO A 461 23.91 -15.53 12.23
CA PRO A 461 24.73 -16.72 12.12
C PRO A 461 24.98 -17.09 10.64
N PRO A 462 26.21 -17.50 10.28
CA PRO A 462 26.60 -17.78 8.90
C PRO A 462 25.99 -19.08 8.33
N ASP A 463 25.47 -19.96 9.19
CA ASP A 463 24.87 -21.23 8.79
C ASP A 463 23.82 -21.72 9.81
N VAL A 464 22.97 -22.65 9.36
CA VAL A 464 21.88 -23.24 10.15
C VAL A 464 22.39 -23.96 11.40
N GLY A 465 23.59 -24.56 11.35
CA GLY A 465 24.21 -25.21 12.49
C GLY A 465 24.62 -24.20 13.56
N THR A 466 25.16 -23.06 13.16
CA THR A 466 25.48 -21.95 14.07
C THR A 466 24.22 -21.30 14.64
N TYR A 467 23.19 -21.11 13.82
CA TYR A 467 21.87 -20.63 14.29
C TYR A 467 21.25 -21.58 15.32
N ARG A 468 21.29 -22.89 15.06
CA ARG A 468 20.81 -23.94 15.98
C ARG A 468 21.52 -23.86 17.33
N ARG A 469 22.85 -23.77 17.34
CA ARG A 469 23.64 -23.66 18.59
C ARG A 469 23.28 -22.38 19.36
N MET A 470 23.24 -21.24 18.68
CA MET A 470 22.90 -19.95 19.30
C MET A 470 21.50 -19.95 19.91
N LEU A 471 20.50 -20.54 19.23
CA LEU A 471 19.15 -20.65 19.76
C LEU A 471 19.09 -21.52 21.02
N VAL A 472 19.77 -22.67 21.01
CA VAL A 472 19.81 -23.58 22.16
C VAL A 472 20.54 -22.95 23.34
N GLU A 473 21.70 -22.34 23.11
CA GLU A 473 22.49 -21.65 24.15
C GLU A 473 21.69 -20.51 24.80
N ARG A 474 21.00 -19.72 23.98
CA ARG A 474 20.13 -18.65 24.47
C ARG A 474 18.96 -19.18 25.27
N ALA A 475 18.26 -20.20 24.77
CA ALA A 475 17.12 -20.80 25.46
C ALA A 475 17.52 -21.37 26.83
N VAL A 476 18.72 -21.96 26.92
CA VAL A 476 19.30 -22.44 28.18
C VAL A 476 19.67 -21.28 29.10
N ALA A 477 20.36 -20.25 28.58
CA ALA A 477 20.76 -19.08 29.35
C ALA A 477 19.56 -18.31 29.93
N ASP A 478 18.47 -18.18 29.17
CA ASP A 478 17.25 -17.48 29.57
C ASP A 478 16.51 -18.17 30.74
N THR A 479 16.83 -19.44 31.05
CA THR A 479 16.32 -20.10 32.27
C THR A 479 17.00 -19.62 33.55
N GLY A 480 18.20 -19.03 33.46
CA GLY A 480 19.01 -18.62 34.60
C GLY A 480 19.53 -19.77 35.49
N VAL A 481 19.39 -21.03 35.07
CA VAL A 481 19.77 -22.22 35.88
C VAL A 481 20.76 -23.09 35.09
N PRO A 482 21.91 -23.48 35.67
CA PRO A 482 22.82 -24.42 35.03
C PRO A 482 22.12 -25.74 34.68
N VAL A 483 22.42 -26.32 33.52
CA VAL A 483 21.75 -27.54 33.00
C VAL A 483 21.75 -28.70 34.01
N SER A 484 22.84 -28.87 34.77
CA SER A 484 22.97 -29.89 35.81
C SER A 484 21.98 -29.74 36.96
N LEU A 485 21.48 -28.53 37.20
CA LEU A 485 20.51 -28.19 38.26
C LEU A 485 19.09 -28.00 37.73
N MET A 486 18.87 -28.20 36.42
CA MET A 486 17.55 -28.02 35.81
C MET A 486 16.57 -29.12 36.22
N ARG A 487 15.44 -28.69 36.79
CA ARG A 487 14.27 -29.55 37.04
C ARG A 487 13.48 -29.79 35.75
N LYS A 488 12.54 -30.75 35.76
CA LYS A 488 11.64 -31.04 34.64
C LYS A 488 10.98 -29.78 34.07
N SER A 489 10.52 -28.89 34.96
CA SER A 489 9.89 -27.61 34.58
C SER A 489 10.81 -26.70 33.75
N HIS A 490 12.09 -26.60 34.11
CA HIS A 490 13.06 -25.77 33.37
C HIS A 490 13.38 -26.39 32.00
N LYS A 491 13.58 -27.71 31.93
CA LYS A 491 13.86 -28.40 30.68
C LYS A 491 12.66 -28.34 29.71
N ALA A 492 11.44 -28.44 30.23
CA ALA A 492 10.22 -28.26 29.43
C ALA A 492 10.04 -26.82 28.92
N GLN A 493 10.44 -25.81 29.71
CA GLN A 493 10.44 -24.41 29.27
C GLN A 493 11.42 -24.16 28.12
N VAL A 494 12.62 -24.73 28.20
CA VAL A 494 13.60 -24.68 27.09
C VAL A 494 13.03 -25.31 25.83
N VAL A 495 12.44 -26.50 25.94
CA VAL A 495 11.81 -27.18 24.79
C VAL A 495 10.67 -26.36 24.20
N ARG A 496 9.81 -25.73 25.02
CA ARG A 496 8.72 -24.87 24.53
C ARG A 496 9.24 -23.69 23.73
N TYR A 497 10.22 -22.96 24.27
CA TYR A 497 10.82 -21.82 23.59
C TYR A 497 11.44 -22.21 22.24
N LEU A 498 12.10 -23.37 22.18
CA LEU A 498 12.72 -23.87 20.95
C LEU A 498 11.68 -24.40 19.94
N ASP A 499 10.53 -24.89 20.41
CA ASP A 499 9.40 -25.29 19.55
C ASP A 499 8.74 -24.07 18.91
N ASP A 500 8.47 -23.04 19.70
CA ASP A 500 7.95 -21.75 19.22
C ASP A 500 8.91 -21.06 18.24
N ALA A 501 10.22 -21.24 18.44
CA ALA A 501 11.27 -20.75 17.54
C ALA A 501 11.49 -21.62 16.29
N GLY A 502 10.71 -22.71 16.12
CA GLY A 502 10.76 -23.57 14.94
C GLY A 502 11.98 -24.51 14.86
N LEU A 503 12.73 -24.67 15.96
CA LEU A 503 13.98 -25.46 15.95
C LEU A 503 13.77 -26.91 15.49
N PHE A 504 12.64 -27.51 15.86
CA PHE A 504 12.33 -28.92 15.56
C PHE A 504 11.93 -29.18 14.11
N GLN A 505 11.82 -28.15 13.27
CA GLN A 505 11.72 -28.30 11.82
C GLN A 505 13.09 -28.54 11.16
N VAL A 506 14.19 -28.32 11.89
CA VAL A 506 15.56 -28.52 11.42
C VAL A 506 16.02 -29.95 11.71
N ARG A 507 16.66 -30.59 10.72
CA ARG A 507 17.21 -31.95 10.83
C ARG A 507 18.22 -32.06 11.99
N ASP A 508 18.19 -33.18 12.71
CA ASP A 508 19.08 -33.53 13.83
C ASP A 508 19.04 -32.55 15.03
N SER A 509 18.02 -31.69 15.11
CA SER A 509 17.82 -30.73 16.22
C SER A 509 17.53 -31.40 17.56
N VAL A 510 16.75 -32.50 17.52
CA VAL A 510 16.37 -33.28 18.71
C VAL A 510 17.60 -33.92 19.37
N ASP A 511 18.50 -34.48 18.58
CA ASP A 511 19.72 -35.12 19.08
C ASP A 511 20.67 -34.10 19.72
N HIS A 512 20.82 -32.95 19.07
CA HIS A 512 21.63 -31.86 19.60
C HIS A 512 21.08 -31.34 20.93
N LEU A 513 19.77 -31.08 21.02
CA LEU A 513 19.13 -30.59 22.23
C LEU A 513 19.17 -31.62 23.37
N ALA A 514 18.98 -32.90 23.06
CA ALA A 514 19.09 -33.99 24.02
C ALA A 514 20.49 -34.05 24.65
N GLY A 515 21.54 -33.90 23.82
CA GLY A 515 22.92 -33.80 24.27
C GLY A 515 23.18 -32.59 25.17
N VAL A 516 22.67 -31.41 24.80
CA VAL A 516 22.84 -30.18 25.60
C VAL A 516 22.12 -30.25 26.94
N LEU A 517 20.90 -30.80 26.99
CA LEU A 517 20.11 -30.89 28.23
C LEU A 517 20.45 -32.11 29.10
N GLY A 518 21.34 -32.99 28.65
CA GLY A 518 21.70 -34.23 29.33
C GLY A 518 20.50 -35.18 29.51
N VAL A 519 19.65 -35.30 28.48
CA VAL A 519 18.46 -36.17 28.49
C VAL A 519 18.41 -37.03 27.23
N THR A 520 17.52 -38.02 27.17
CA THR A 520 17.34 -38.84 25.98
C THR A 520 16.43 -38.15 24.95
N ARG A 521 16.53 -38.55 23.68
CA ARG A 521 15.60 -38.14 22.61
C ARG A 521 14.14 -38.36 23.04
N PHE A 522 13.88 -39.50 23.68
CA PHE A 522 12.55 -39.88 24.17
C PHE A 522 12.00 -38.84 25.16
N THR A 523 12.84 -38.33 26.07
CA THR A 523 12.44 -37.27 27.01
C THR A 523 12.10 -35.95 26.30
N ILE A 524 12.81 -35.59 25.23
CA ILE A 524 12.47 -34.40 24.43
C ILE A 524 11.10 -34.56 23.75
N TYR A 525 10.81 -35.72 23.16
CA TYR A 525 9.50 -35.99 22.57
C TYR A 525 8.38 -36.00 23.61
N ASN A 526 8.63 -36.49 24.83
CA ASN A 526 7.66 -36.40 25.91
C ASN A 526 7.34 -34.94 26.28
N TYR A 527 8.35 -34.06 26.35
CA TYR A 527 8.10 -32.63 26.56
C TYR A 527 7.30 -32.02 25.41
N LEU A 528 7.63 -32.33 24.16
CA LEU A 528 6.87 -31.85 22.99
C LEU A 528 5.41 -32.31 23.02
N ASN A 529 5.15 -33.57 23.39
CA ASN A 529 3.79 -34.11 23.52
C ASN A 529 3.01 -33.50 24.69
N GLU A 530 3.68 -33.07 25.76
CA GLU A 530 3.07 -32.35 26.87
C GLU A 530 2.75 -30.87 26.51
N ILE A 531 3.49 -30.29 25.55
CA ILE A 531 3.40 -28.87 25.19
C ILE A 531 2.51 -28.62 23.97
N ARG A 532 2.51 -29.52 22.99
CA ARG A 532 1.68 -29.39 21.78
C ARG A 532 0.24 -29.84 22.07
N PRO A 533 -0.78 -29.08 21.64
CA PRO A 533 -2.16 -29.52 21.74
C PRO A 533 -2.36 -30.82 20.95
N ARG A 534 -3.11 -31.76 21.53
CA ARG A 534 -3.34 -33.08 20.95
C ARG A 534 -4.12 -32.93 19.63
N PRO A 535 -3.67 -33.51 18.50
CA PRO A 535 -4.40 -33.40 17.24
C PRO A 535 -5.75 -34.11 17.33
N VAL A 536 -6.76 -33.50 16.71
CA VAL A 536 -8.08 -34.12 16.48
C VAL A 536 -7.87 -35.26 15.47
N PRO A 537 -8.42 -36.48 15.68
CA PRO A 537 -8.24 -37.58 14.73
C PRO A 537 -8.88 -37.24 13.38
N GLU A 538 -8.13 -37.37 12.29
CA GLU A 538 -8.65 -37.26 10.92
C GLU A 538 -9.53 -38.48 10.59
N GLU A 539 -10.67 -38.23 9.92
CA GLU A 539 -11.54 -39.29 9.39
C GLU A 539 -10.84 -40.07 8.25
N PRO A 540 -11.08 -41.38 8.13
CA PRO A 540 -10.38 -42.22 7.15
C PRO A 540 -10.85 -41.92 5.71
N VAL A 541 -9.88 -41.71 4.83
CA VAL A 541 -10.05 -41.59 3.37
C VAL A 541 -10.41 -42.96 2.77
N PRO A 542 -11.42 -43.07 1.88
CA PRO A 542 -11.76 -44.35 1.25
C PRO A 542 -10.71 -44.79 0.23
N GLU A 543 -10.32 -46.06 0.29
CA GLU A 543 -9.36 -46.70 -0.62
C GLU A 543 -9.91 -46.78 -2.06
N GLY A 544 -9.11 -46.32 -3.03
CA GLY A 544 -9.37 -46.49 -4.46
C GLY A 544 -9.06 -47.91 -4.96
N PRO A 545 -9.55 -48.32 -6.14
CA PRO A 545 -9.52 -49.72 -6.57
C PRO A 545 -8.11 -50.16 -7.01
N PRO A 546 -7.81 -51.47 -6.95
CA PRO A 546 -6.47 -52.01 -7.18
C PRO A 546 -6.10 -51.98 -8.67
N SER A 547 -4.85 -51.59 -8.95
CA SER A 547 -4.23 -51.68 -10.27
C SER A 547 -3.77 -53.11 -10.55
N GLY A 548 -4.35 -53.74 -11.57
CA GLY A 548 -3.85 -55.01 -12.09
C GLY A 548 -4.63 -55.48 -13.31
N ALA A 549 -4.12 -55.18 -14.51
CA ALA A 549 -4.35 -55.96 -15.72
C ALA A 549 -3.27 -55.59 -16.76
N GLU A 550 -2.23 -56.43 -16.84
CA GLU A 550 -1.47 -56.64 -18.07
C GLU A 550 -2.41 -57.26 -19.11
N GLU A 551 -2.45 -56.72 -20.32
CA GLU A 551 -2.85 -57.50 -21.49
C GLU A 551 -1.97 -57.14 -22.69
N ALA A 552 -1.40 -58.21 -23.26
CA ALA A 552 -0.55 -58.23 -24.43
C ALA A 552 -1.38 -58.36 -25.71
N SER A 553 -0.95 -57.68 -26.77
CA SER A 553 -1.04 -58.07 -28.19
C SER A 553 -0.38 -56.92 -28.99
N GLY A 554 0.50 -57.13 -29.96
CA GLY A 554 0.65 -58.24 -30.89
C GLY A 554 0.38 -57.69 -32.30
N GLU A 555 1.39 -57.78 -33.15
CA GLU A 555 1.46 -57.36 -34.57
C GLU A 555 0.19 -57.66 -35.39
N GLN A 556 -0.18 -56.73 -36.30
CA GLN A 556 -0.36 -57.00 -37.74
C GLN A 556 -0.70 -55.71 -38.53
N GLU A 557 0.00 -55.56 -39.65
CA GLU A 557 -0.11 -54.63 -40.81
C GLU A 557 -0.04 -53.11 -40.62
#